data_AF-Q2GBF9-F1
#
_entry.id   AF-Q2GBF9-F1
#
_cell.length_a   1.000
_cell.length_b   1.000
_cell.length_c   1.000
_cell.angle_alpha   90.00
_cell.angle_beta   90.00
_cell.angle_gamma   90.00
#
_symmetry.space_group_name_H-M   'P 1'
#
loop_
_entity.id
_entity.type
_entity.pdbx_description
1 polymer ?
#
loop_
_entity_poly.entity_id
_entity_poly.type
_entity_poly.pdbx_seq_one_letter_code
_entity_poly.pdbx_strand_id
1 'polypeptide(L)'
;MDVARVRHRVLLRRNPACRAPAFSVPVLSGASLRLKATQSYAALLGFAASEKARAPYQLTAYRQRRLIQLLALLDAQAAGLFLRQIAFTVVFPRNQPLVGAVWKGSGERRHAHRLLGEAQRMCRHGYRTLLEKG
;
A
#
# COMPACT_ATOMS: atom_id res chain seq x y z
N MET A 1 0.84 -18.63 3.99
CA MET A 1 0.56 -18.75 5.43
C MET A 1 0.29 -17.35 5.95
N ASP A 2 -0.74 -17.14 6.77
CA ASP A 2 -1.02 -15.86 7.42
C ASP A 2 -0.46 -15.92 8.84
N VAL A 3 0.69 -15.30 9.05
CA VAL A 3 1.34 -15.22 10.37
C VAL A 3 1.44 -13.73 10.67
N ALA A 4 0.73 -13.30 11.71
CA ALA A 4 0.71 -11.90 12.19
C ALA A 4 0.12 -10.83 11.22
N ARG A 5 -0.92 -11.16 10.43
CA ARG A 5 -1.56 -10.25 9.43
C ARG A 5 -0.65 -9.85 8.27
N VAL A 6 0.45 -10.56 8.08
CA VAL A 6 1.38 -10.39 6.96
C VAL A 6 1.35 -11.66 6.13
N ARG A 7 1.04 -11.52 4.83
CA ARG A 7 0.96 -12.65 3.91
C ARG A 7 2.33 -12.90 3.26
N HIS A 8 3.01 -13.97 3.68
CA HIS A 8 4.22 -14.45 3.01
C HIS A 8 3.85 -15.61 2.06
N ARG A 9 4.28 -15.49 0.79
CA ARG A 9 4.08 -16.52 -0.24
C ARG A 9 5.41 -17.21 -0.53
N VAL A 10 5.43 -18.53 -0.40
CA VAL A 10 6.61 -19.37 -0.63
C VAL A 10 6.26 -20.38 -1.71
N LEU A 11 7.17 -20.55 -2.68
CA LEU A 11 7.11 -21.66 -3.63
C LEU A 11 7.99 -22.78 -3.06
N LEU A 12 7.39 -23.94 -2.81
CA LEU A 12 8.13 -25.11 -2.33
C LEU A 12 8.66 -25.90 -3.52
N ARG A 13 9.96 -26.19 -3.51
CA ARG A 13 10.60 -27.07 -4.48
C ARG A 13 11.36 -28.15 -3.72
N ARG A 14 11.07 -29.41 -4.03
CA ARG A 14 11.86 -30.53 -3.52
C ARG A 14 13.20 -30.56 -4.25
N ASN A 15 14.29 -30.52 -3.51
CA ASN A 15 15.64 -30.70 -4.05
C ASN A 15 16.36 -31.78 -3.22
N PRO A 16 16.50 -33.01 -3.74
CA PRO A 16 17.12 -34.11 -3.01
C PRO A 16 18.62 -33.89 -2.73
N ALA A 17 19.28 -32.97 -3.45
CA ALA A 17 20.67 -32.61 -3.18
C ALA A 17 20.84 -31.71 -1.94
N CYS A 18 19.77 -31.06 -1.47
CA CYS A 18 19.81 -30.22 -0.28
C CYS A 18 19.43 -31.04 0.96
N ARG A 19 20.39 -31.21 1.88
CA ARG A 19 20.18 -31.92 3.16
C ARG A 19 19.42 -31.09 4.21
N ALA A 20 19.29 -29.78 4.00
CA ALA A 20 18.60 -28.86 4.89
C ALA A 20 17.66 -27.92 4.09
N PRO A 21 16.63 -27.34 4.73
CA PRO A 21 15.80 -26.31 4.11
C PRO A 21 16.66 -25.11 3.69
N ALA A 22 16.53 -24.70 2.44
CA ALA A 22 17.22 -23.54 1.91
C ALA A 22 16.22 -22.59 1.26
N PHE A 23 16.48 -21.28 1.39
CA PHE A 23 15.67 -20.24 0.75
C PHE A 23 16.47 -19.57 -0.36
N SER A 24 15.88 -19.48 -1.54
CA SER A 24 16.44 -18.73 -2.67
C SER A 24 15.62 -17.46 -2.90
N VAL A 25 16.27 -16.28 -2.84
CA VAL A 25 15.62 -15.00 -3.13
C VAL A 25 16.13 -14.46 -4.47
N PRO A 26 15.25 -14.30 -5.49
CA PRO A 26 15.66 -13.72 -6.76
C PRO A 26 16.13 -12.27 -6.62
N VAL A 27 17.25 -11.96 -7.28
CA VAL A 27 17.83 -10.61 -7.36
C VAL A 27 17.06 -9.80 -8.41
N LEU A 28 15.93 -9.24 -7.98
CA LEU A 28 15.04 -8.38 -8.76
C LEU A 28 14.63 -7.18 -7.89
N SER A 29 13.91 -6.20 -8.45
CA SER A 29 13.31 -5.10 -7.67
C SER A 29 12.60 -5.63 -6.41
N GLY A 30 12.88 -5.04 -5.25
CA GLY A 30 12.39 -5.51 -3.94
C GLY A 30 13.13 -6.72 -3.34
N ALA A 31 14.32 -7.08 -3.85
CA ALA A 31 15.11 -8.20 -3.31
C ALA A 31 15.43 -8.03 -1.82
N SER A 32 15.81 -6.82 -1.38
CA SER A 32 16.12 -6.54 0.03
C SER A 32 14.91 -6.77 0.95
N LEU A 33 13.72 -6.35 0.51
CA LEU A 33 12.48 -6.60 1.24
C LEU A 33 12.15 -8.10 1.30
N ARG A 34 12.28 -8.80 0.17
CA ARG A 34 12.07 -10.26 0.12
C ARG A 34 13.08 -11.01 0.99
N LEU A 35 14.33 -10.59 1.03
CA LEU A 35 15.37 -11.17 1.89
C LEU A 35 15.00 -11.02 3.36
N LYS A 36 14.67 -9.80 3.82
CA LYS A 36 14.24 -9.55 5.20
C LYS A 36 12.97 -10.32 5.58
N ALA A 37 12.00 -10.38 4.67
CA ALA A 37 10.77 -11.15 4.88
C ALA A 37 11.06 -12.66 4.98
N THR A 38 12.00 -13.17 4.17
CA THR A 38 12.44 -14.57 4.20
C THR A 38 13.18 -14.89 5.49
N GLN A 39 14.06 -14.00 5.96
CA GLN A 39 14.74 -14.14 7.26
C GLN A 39 13.73 -14.17 8.40
N SER A 40 12.75 -13.27 8.39
CA SER A 40 11.67 -13.24 9.39
C SER A 40 10.84 -14.53 9.36
N TYR A 41 10.54 -15.03 8.16
CA TYR A 41 9.82 -16.31 7.99
C TYR A 41 10.63 -17.51 8.46
N ALA A 42 11.93 -17.57 8.15
CA ALA A 42 12.83 -18.63 8.62
C ALA A 42 12.94 -18.64 10.14
N ALA A 43 13.03 -17.46 10.77
CA ALA A 43 13.02 -17.33 12.24
C ALA A 43 11.69 -17.82 12.85
N LEU A 44 10.55 -17.46 12.26
CA LEU A 44 9.22 -17.94 12.69
C LEU A 44 9.07 -19.47 12.61
N LEU A 45 9.77 -20.12 11.67
CA LEU A 45 9.79 -21.58 11.53
C LEU A 45 10.87 -22.26 12.40
N GLY A 46 11.67 -21.50 13.14
CA GLY A 46 12.77 -22.04 13.94
C GLY A 46 14.00 -22.47 13.12
N PHE A 47 14.08 -22.10 11.84
CA PHE A 47 15.24 -22.38 10.98
C PHE A 47 16.38 -21.36 11.13
N ALA A 48 16.11 -20.21 11.75
CA ALA A 48 17.08 -19.16 12.01
C ALA A 48 16.87 -18.55 13.40
N ALA A 49 17.90 -17.91 13.95
CA ALA A 49 17.77 -17.14 15.18
C ALA A 49 16.72 -16.03 15.00
N SER A 50 15.84 -15.88 15.99
CA SER A 50 14.86 -14.79 16.01
C SER A 50 15.55 -13.49 16.39
N GLU A 51 15.99 -12.72 15.40
CA GLU A 51 16.22 -11.29 15.63
C GLU A 51 14.87 -10.63 16.02
N LYS A 52 14.89 -9.55 16.81
CA LYS A 52 13.70 -8.72 17.05
C LYS A 52 13.26 -8.14 15.72
N ALA A 53 12.44 -8.89 14.99
CA ALA A 53 12.08 -8.61 13.61
C ALA A 53 11.24 -7.34 13.58
N ARG A 54 11.87 -6.20 13.28
CA ARG A 54 11.12 -5.02 12.86
C ARG A 54 10.44 -5.40 11.56
N ALA A 55 9.12 -5.27 11.51
CA ALA A 55 8.34 -5.61 10.32
C ALA A 55 9.04 -4.98 9.10
N PRO A 56 9.42 -5.79 8.10
CA PRO A 56 10.35 -5.35 7.07
C PRO A 56 9.76 -4.23 6.20
N TYR A 57 8.44 -4.04 6.30
CA TYR A 57 7.70 -2.90 5.80
C TYR A 57 6.87 -2.27 6.93
N GLN A 58 7.14 -1.01 7.27
CA GLN A 58 6.27 -0.20 8.11
C GLN A 58 5.94 1.11 7.39
N LEU A 59 4.66 1.33 7.09
CA LEU A 59 4.20 2.62 6.62
C LEU A 59 4.35 3.65 7.74
N THR A 60 4.90 4.82 7.44
CA THR A 60 4.82 5.95 8.37
C THR A 60 3.36 6.33 8.57
N ALA A 61 3.01 6.88 9.73
CA ALA A 61 1.64 7.31 10.03
C ALA A 61 1.10 8.28 8.96
N TYR A 62 1.94 9.17 8.45
CA TYR A 62 1.60 10.06 7.34
C TYR A 62 1.24 9.27 6.06
N ARG A 63 2.09 8.32 5.67
CA ARG A 63 1.90 7.52 4.45
C ARG A 63 0.66 6.63 4.54
N GLN A 64 0.40 6.05 5.72
CA GLN A 64 -0.82 5.29 5.98
C GLN A 64 -2.07 6.17 5.88
N ARG A 65 -2.09 7.33 6.55
CA ARG A 65 -3.21 8.29 6.45
C ARG A 65 -3.46 8.72 5.00
N ARG A 66 -2.40 8.98 4.23
CA ARG A 66 -2.50 9.33 2.81
C ARG A 66 -3.17 8.22 2.01
N LEU A 67 -2.74 6.96 2.17
CA LEU A 67 -3.35 5.83 1.47
C LEU A 67 -4.82 5.64 1.83
N ILE A 68 -5.17 5.78 3.12
CA ILE A 68 -6.57 5.73 3.58
C ILE A 68 -7.40 6.83 2.91
N GLN A 69 -6.88 8.05 2.83
CA GLN A 69 -7.55 9.16 2.14
C GLN A 69 -7.78 8.85 0.65
N LEU A 70 -6.80 8.28 -0.04
CA LEU A 70 -6.96 7.89 -1.45
C LEU A 70 -8.02 6.79 -1.62
N LEU A 71 -8.11 5.83 -0.70
CA LEU A 71 -9.17 4.81 -0.72
C LEU A 71 -10.56 5.45 -0.52
N ALA A 72 -10.71 6.33 0.47
CA ALA A 72 -11.98 7.02 0.72
C ALA A 72 -12.46 7.84 -0.49
N LEU A 73 -11.55 8.41 -1.28
CA LEU A 73 -11.89 9.09 -2.53
C LEU A 73 -12.42 8.15 -3.60
N LEU A 74 -11.83 6.95 -3.73
CA LEU A 74 -12.29 5.93 -4.66
C LEU A 74 -13.64 5.36 -4.25
N ASP A 75 -13.85 5.13 -2.95
CA ASP A 75 -15.13 4.67 -2.42
C ASP A 75 -16.24 5.69 -2.68
N ALA A 76 -15.96 6.98 -2.45
CA ALA A 76 -16.90 8.05 -2.77
C ALA A 76 -17.21 8.12 -4.28
N GLN A 77 -16.19 7.95 -5.14
CA GLN A 77 -16.40 7.88 -6.58
C GLN A 77 -17.23 6.65 -6.99
N ALA A 78 -16.98 5.49 -6.38
CA ALA A 78 -17.72 4.25 -6.63
C ALA A 78 -19.19 4.35 -6.17
N ALA A 79 -19.45 5.12 -5.12
CA ALA A 79 -20.79 5.47 -4.67
C ALA A 79 -21.51 6.50 -5.58
N GLY A 80 -20.88 6.92 -6.68
CA GLY A 80 -21.48 7.81 -7.67
C GLY A 80 -21.39 9.30 -7.35
N LEU A 81 -20.62 9.70 -6.35
CA LEU A 81 -20.46 11.11 -6.01
C LEU A 81 -19.69 11.85 -7.12
N PHE A 82 -20.16 13.04 -7.47
CA PHE A 82 -19.45 13.92 -8.38
C PHE A 82 -18.23 14.54 -7.68
N LEU A 83 -17.23 14.97 -8.46
CA LEU A 83 -15.98 15.56 -7.96
C LEU A 83 -16.19 16.66 -6.90
N ARG A 84 -17.22 17.49 -7.08
CA ARG A 84 -17.58 18.54 -6.11
C ARG A 84 -18.03 17.96 -4.78
N GLN A 85 -18.91 16.95 -4.80
CA GLN A 85 -19.37 16.27 -3.59
C GLN A 85 -18.19 15.59 -2.90
N ILE A 86 -17.38 14.83 -3.64
CA ILE A 86 -16.15 14.20 -3.13
C ILE A 86 -15.23 15.22 -2.44
N ALA A 87 -15.05 16.40 -3.04
CA ALA A 87 -14.21 17.45 -2.46
C ALA A 87 -14.70 17.88 -1.07
N PHE A 88 -16.00 18.08 -0.88
CA PHE A 88 -16.54 18.56 0.40
C PHE A 88 -17.01 17.47 1.36
N THR A 89 -17.06 16.20 0.93
CA THR A 89 -17.34 15.08 1.85
C THR A 89 -16.06 14.43 2.37
N VAL A 90 -15.00 14.35 1.53
CA VAL A 90 -13.76 13.62 1.86
C VAL A 90 -12.57 14.55 2.06
N VAL A 91 -12.34 15.51 1.16
CA VAL A 91 -11.10 16.30 1.14
C VAL A 91 -11.16 17.50 2.08
N PHE A 92 -12.27 18.22 2.06
CA PHE A 92 -12.51 19.45 2.82
C PHE A 92 -13.83 19.36 3.61
N PRO A 93 -13.99 18.36 4.50
CA PRO A 93 -15.26 18.09 5.16
C PRO A 93 -15.74 19.23 6.09
N ARG A 94 -14.85 20.13 6.48
CA ARG A 94 -15.15 21.28 7.35
C ARG A 94 -15.38 22.58 6.58
N ASN A 95 -15.23 22.57 5.26
CA ASN A 95 -15.38 23.76 4.44
C ASN A 95 -16.80 23.84 3.88
N GLN A 96 -17.30 25.06 3.70
CA GLN A 96 -18.60 25.26 3.08
C GLN A 96 -18.54 24.90 1.58
N PRO A 97 -19.50 24.12 1.05
CA PRO A 97 -19.47 23.69 -0.34
C PRO A 97 -19.55 24.86 -1.33
N LEU A 98 -18.48 25.07 -2.10
CA LEU A 98 -18.44 26.07 -3.17
C LEU A 98 -19.41 25.72 -4.31
N VAL A 99 -20.05 26.71 -4.93
CA VAL A 99 -21.03 26.54 -6.03
C VAL A 99 -20.62 27.29 -7.30
N GLY A 100 -21.22 26.92 -8.43
CA GLY A 100 -21.20 27.73 -9.67
C GLY A 100 -19.81 28.11 -10.17
N ALA A 101 -19.63 29.39 -10.51
CA ALA A 101 -18.37 29.94 -11.01
C ALA A 101 -17.25 29.86 -9.96
N VAL A 102 -17.57 30.09 -8.69
CA VAL A 102 -16.61 30.00 -7.57
C VAL A 102 -16.00 28.60 -7.51
N TRP A 103 -16.83 27.55 -7.63
CA TRP A 103 -16.34 26.17 -7.72
C TRP A 103 -15.43 25.95 -8.94
N LYS A 104 -15.83 26.44 -10.13
CA LYS A 104 -15.09 26.22 -11.39
C LYS A 104 -13.67 26.79 -11.34
N GLY A 105 -13.49 27.98 -10.74
CA GLY A 105 -12.18 28.64 -10.58
C GLY A 105 -11.38 28.24 -9.33
N SER A 106 -11.97 27.45 -8.43
CA SER A 106 -11.41 27.19 -7.11
C SER A 106 -10.11 26.37 -7.10
N GLY A 107 -9.27 26.61 -6.09
CA GLY A 107 -8.13 25.75 -5.79
C GLY A 107 -8.56 24.37 -5.30
N GLU A 108 -9.69 24.30 -4.62
CA GLU A 108 -10.34 23.11 -4.08
C GLU A 108 -10.68 22.13 -5.20
N ARG A 109 -11.26 22.60 -6.31
CA ARG A 109 -11.53 21.77 -7.49
C ARG A 109 -10.24 21.18 -8.06
N ARG A 110 -9.21 22.00 -8.27
CA ARG A 110 -7.91 21.54 -8.80
C ARG A 110 -7.23 20.55 -7.85
N HIS A 111 -7.33 20.77 -6.54
CA HIS A 111 -6.77 19.89 -5.53
C HIS A 111 -7.50 18.54 -5.49
N ALA A 112 -8.84 18.54 -5.40
CA ALA A 112 -9.64 17.32 -5.42
C ALA A 112 -9.44 16.52 -6.71
N HIS A 113 -9.36 17.18 -7.86
CA HIS A 113 -9.09 16.53 -9.14
C HIS A 113 -7.70 15.84 -9.15
N ARG A 114 -6.66 16.52 -8.65
CA ARG A 114 -5.31 15.94 -8.55
C ARG A 114 -5.30 14.73 -7.61
N LEU A 115 -5.98 14.83 -6.46
CA LEU A 115 -6.08 13.73 -5.51
C LEU A 115 -6.81 12.51 -6.09
N LEU A 116 -7.93 12.74 -6.78
CA LEU A 116 -8.68 11.65 -7.41
C LEU A 116 -7.85 10.97 -8.50
N GLY A 117 -7.13 11.75 -9.31
CA GLY A 117 -6.19 11.21 -10.30
C GLY A 117 -5.04 10.42 -9.66
N GLU A 118 -4.51 10.87 -8.51
CA GLU A 118 -3.53 10.11 -7.73
C GLU A 118 -4.11 8.79 -7.23
N ALA A 119 -5.33 8.80 -6.68
CA ALA A 119 -5.99 7.61 -6.17
C ALA A 119 -6.21 6.57 -7.29
N GLN A 120 -6.70 7.01 -8.45
CA GLN A 120 -6.91 6.15 -9.62
C GLN A 120 -5.60 5.54 -10.14
N ARG A 121 -4.52 6.34 -10.21
CA ARG A 121 -3.18 5.84 -10.58
C ARG A 121 -2.65 4.82 -9.58
N MET A 122 -2.84 5.07 -8.28
CA MET A 122 -2.44 4.12 -7.24
C MET A 122 -3.19 2.80 -7.37
N CYS A 123 -4.51 2.83 -7.60
CA CYS A 123 -5.33 1.63 -7.75
C CYS A 123 -4.96 0.80 -9.01
N ARG A 124 -4.74 1.46 -10.16
CA ARG A 124 -4.46 0.75 -11.43
C ARG A 124 -3.09 0.07 -11.45
N HIS A 125 -2.05 0.75 -11.01
CA HIS A 125 -0.67 0.27 -11.13
C HIS A 125 0.25 0.70 -10.00
N GLY A 126 -0.02 1.84 -9.34
CA GLY A 126 0.87 2.39 -8.32
C GLY A 126 1.01 1.53 -7.06
N TYR A 127 0.01 0.71 -6.71
CA TYR A 127 0.08 -0.18 -5.54
C TYR A 127 1.26 -1.17 -5.62
N ARG A 128 1.71 -1.56 -6.82
CA ARG A 128 2.86 -2.46 -6.99
C ARG A 128 4.14 -1.87 -6.40
N THR A 129 4.28 -0.54 -6.45
CA THR A 129 5.43 0.14 -5.84
C THR A 129 5.49 -0.02 -4.32
N LEU A 130 4.34 -0.25 -3.66
CA LEU A 130 4.27 -0.56 -2.23
C LEU A 130 4.88 -1.94 -1.91
N LEU A 131 4.87 -2.86 -2.89
CA LEU A 131 5.45 -4.20 -2.76
C LEU A 131 6.95 -4.24 -3.07
N GLU A 132 7.48 -3.21 -3.73
CA GLU A 132 8.88 -3.15 -4.16
C GLU A 132 9.75 -2.29 -3.24
N LYS A 133 9.21 -1.17 -2.77
CA LYS A 133 9.92 -0.16 -1.97
C LYS A 133 9.58 -0.23 -0.49
N GLY A 134 9.07 -1.37 -0.05
CA GLY A 134 8.76 -1.61 1.35
C GLY A 134 9.99 -1.78 2.20
#